data_AF-A0A355F7C0-F1
#
_entry.id   AF-A0A355F7C0-F1
#
_cell.length_a   1.000
_cell.length_b   1.000
_cell.length_c   1.000
_cell.angle_alpha   90.00
_cell.angle_beta   90.00
_cell.angle_gamma   90.00
#
_symmetry.space_group_name_H-M   'P 1'
#
loop_
_entity.id
_entity.type
_entity.pdbx_description
1 polymer ?
#
loop_
_entity_poly.entity_id
_entity_poly.type
_entity_poly.pdbx_seq_one_letter_code
_entity_poly.pdbx_strand_id
1 'polypeptide(L)'
;AIPGGSFDMGTPEAQSGHEDERPSHRVTLSPFRLLSHPVTKGEYRRLVAKPSGDANLPVSGITWSQAYAYAAWLGGRLPTEAEWEYA
;
A
#
# COMPACT_ATOMS: atom_id res chain seq x y z
N ALA A 1 1.18 -7.30 -14.02
CA ALA A 1 1.98 -6.10 -13.68
C ALA A 1 1.12 -4.90 -14.00
N ILE A 2 1.11 -3.89 -13.15
CA ILE A 2 0.34 -2.66 -13.36
C ILE A 2 1.13 -1.82 -14.37
N PRO A 3 0.55 -1.46 -15.52
CA PRO A 3 1.23 -0.62 -16.49
C PRO A 3 1.53 0.76 -15.90
N GLY A 4 2.64 1.35 -16.32
CA GLY A 4 2.95 2.74 -15.97
C GLY A 4 2.04 3.70 -16.72
N GLY A 5 1.89 4.91 -16.19
CA GLY A 5 1.02 5.94 -16.77
C GLY A 5 1.05 7.23 -15.97
N SER A 6 0.28 8.22 -16.43
CA SER A 6 0.11 9.48 -15.71
C SER A 6 -1.36 9.66 -15.32
N PHE A 7 -1.59 10.13 -14.10
CA PHE A 7 -2.92 10.41 -13.55
C PHE A 7 -2.88 11.66 -12.67
N ASP A 8 -4.05 12.20 -12.35
CA ASP A 8 -4.17 13.32 -11.42
C ASP A 8 -4.44 12.73 -10.02
N MET A 9 -3.47 12.89 -9.13
CA MET A 9 -3.48 12.36 -7.75
C MET A 9 -4.00 13.43 -6.79
N GLY A 10 -4.75 13.04 -5.76
CA GLY A 10 -5.36 13.95 -4.78
C GLY A 10 -6.66 14.63 -5.26
N THR A 11 -7.24 15.44 -4.39
CA THR A 11 -8.56 16.02 -4.56
C THR A 11 -8.50 17.40 -5.26
N PRO A 12 -9.27 17.63 -6.35
CA PRO A 12 -9.36 18.95 -6.98
C PRO A 12 -9.90 20.01 -6.03
N GLU A 13 -9.45 21.25 -6.17
CA GLU A 13 -9.82 22.37 -5.28
C GLU A 13 -11.34 22.59 -5.21
N ALA A 14 -12.05 22.34 -6.31
CA ALA A 14 -13.51 22.48 -6.40
C ALA A 14 -14.32 21.32 -5.79
N GLN A 15 -13.67 20.26 -5.30
CA GLN A 15 -14.33 19.09 -4.70
C GLN A 15 -14.12 19.05 -3.18
N SER A 16 -15.12 18.59 -2.43
CA SER A 16 -14.98 18.34 -1.00
C SER A 16 -14.01 17.18 -0.74
N GLY A 17 -12.98 17.41 0.06
CA GLY A 17 -12.00 16.42 0.50
C GLY A 17 -11.22 16.96 1.69
N HIS A 18 -10.34 16.15 2.26
CA HIS A 18 -9.47 16.61 3.33
C HIS A 18 -8.45 17.64 2.79
N GLU A 19 -8.01 18.57 3.65
CA GLU A 19 -7.11 19.64 3.24
C GLU A 19 -5.73 19.13 2.81
N ASP A 20 -5.27 18.02 3.40
CA ASP A 20 -4.01 17.35 3.09
C ASP A 20 -4.04 16.52 1.78
N GLU A 21 -5.22 16.31 1.19
CA GLU A 21 -5.37 15.69 -0.13
C GLU A 21 -5.32 16.71 -1.29
N ARG A 22 -5.23 18.01 -0.99
CA ARG A 22 -5.25 19.10 -1.98
C ARG A 22 -3.86 19.73 -2.19
N PRO A 23 -3.59 20.33 -3.36
CA PRO A 23 -4.39 20.26 -4.58
C PRO A 23 -4.12 18.98 -5.37
N SER A 24 -5.08 18.62 -6.23
CA SER A 24 -4.81 17.61 -7.25
C SER A 24 -3.64 18.00 -8.15
N HIS A 25 -2.75 17.06 -8.46
CA HIS A 25 -1.56 17.29 -9.28
C HIS A 25 -1.21 16.06 -10.13
N ARG A 26 -0.53 16.30 -11.25
CA ARG A 26 -0.15 15.25 -12.20
C ARG A 26 1.01 14.42 -11.67
N VAL A 27 0.82 13.10 -11.54
CA VAL A 27 1.86 12.13 -11.19
C VAL A 27 2.09 11.18 -12.35
N THR A 28 3.35 10.77 -12.58
CA THR A 28 3.71 9.77 -13.59
C THR A 28 4.46 8.61 -12.95
N LEU A 29 3.98 7.39 -13.15
CA LEU A 29 4.54 6.17 -12.58
C LEU A 29 5.13 5.27 -13.67
N SER A 30 6.25 4.63 -13.36
CA SER A 30 6.76 3.50 -14.15
C SER A 30 5.95 2.23 -13.85
N PRO A 31 5.96 1.21 -14.73
CA PRO A 31 5.29 -0.05 -14.45
C PRO A 31 5.77 -0.68 -13.14
N PHE A 32 4.83 -1.19 -12.34
CA PHE A 32 5.12 -1.79 -11.03
C PHE A 32 4.24 -3.01 -10.76
N ARG A 33 4.40 -3.61 -9.58
CA ARG A 33 3.55 -4.69 -9.08
C ARG A 33 3.10 -4.34 -7.68
N LEU A 34 1.83 -4.58 -7.41
CA LEU A 34 1.24 -4.50 -6.08
C LEU A 34 0.63 -5.86 -5.75
N LEU A 35 0.68 -6.26 -4.47
CA LEU A 35 -0.07 -7.43 -4.03
C LEU A 35 -1.56 -7.16 -4.20
N SER A 36 -2.30 -8.14 -4.72
CA SER A 36 -3.74 -7.99 -4.98
C SER A 36 -4.60 -8.02 -3.71
N HIS A 37 -4.00 -8.37 -2.57
CA HIS A 37 -4.65 -8.34 -1.26
C HIS A 37 -3.64 -7.91 -0.18
N PRO A 38 -4.12 -7.38 0.96
CA PRO A 38 -3.29 -7.16 2.12
C PRO A 38 -2.63 -8.46 2.60
N VAL A 39 -1.45 -8.34 3.19
CA VAL A 39 -0.75 -9.48 3.80
C VAL A 39 -1.66 -10.10 4.87
N THR A 40 -1.88 -11.40 4.77
CA THR A 40 -2.69 -12.16 5.71
C THR A 40 -1.92 -12.49 6.98
N LYS A 41 -2.62 -12.80 8.07
CA LYS A 41 -2.00 -13.27 9.31
C LYS A 41 -1.19 -14.54 9.09
N GLY A 42 -1.66 -15.45 8.23
CA GLY A 42 -0.96 -16.69 7.86
C GLY A 42 0.36 -16.43 7.13
N GLU A 43 0.36 -15.46 6.20
CA GLU A 43 1.59 -15.04 5.51
C GLU A 43 2.59 -14.41 6.47
N TYR A 44 2.14 -13.46 7.28
CA TYR A 44 3.00 -12.75 8.23
C TYR A 44 3.63 -13.68 9.28
N ARG A 45 2.93 -14.75 9.67
CA ARG A 45 3.44 -15.79 10.59
C ARG A 45 4.70 -16.50 10.10
N ARG A 46 4.98 -16.49 8.79
CA ARG A 46 6.22 -17.07 8.25
C ARG A 46 7.48 -16.35 8.75
N LEU A 47 7.35 -15.07 9.10
CA LEU A 47 8.42 -14.27 9.68
C LEU A 47 8.25 -14.05 11.19
N VAL A 48 7.02 -13.82 11.66
CA VAL A 48 6.76 -13.45 13.06
C VAL A 48 5.57 -14.24 13.62
N ALA A 49 5.80 -15.09 14.62
CA ALA A 49 4.78 -15.95 15.25
C ALA A 49 3.66 -15.21 16.03
N LYS A 50 3.52 -13.89 15.90
CA LYS A 50 2.67 -13.05 16.75
C LYS A 50 1.18 -13.00 16.43
N PRO A 51 0.70 -12.88 15.17
CA PRO A 51 -0.71 -12.58 14.98
C PRO A 51 -1.56 -13.80 15.31
N SER A 52 -2.58 -13.66 16.16
CA SER A 52 -3.55 -14.71 16.52
C SER A 52 -4.85 -14.58 15.70
N GLY A 53 -5.69 -15.62 15.73
CA GLY A 53 -6.94 -15.68 14.98
C GLY A 53 -6.80 -16.27 13.57
N ASP A 54 -7.83 -16.08 12.73
CA ASP A 54 -7.93 -16.68 11.40
C ASP A 54 -6.76 -16.28 10.49
N ALA A 55 -6.08 -17.28 9.93
CA ALA A 55 -4.90 -17.11 9.08
C ALA A 55 -5.22 -16.39 7.75
N ASN A 56 -6.46 -16.43 7.28
CA ASN A 56 -6.87 -15.84 5.99
C ASN A 56 -7.24 -14.37 6.08
N LEU A 57 -7.38 -13.82 7.29
CA LEU A 57 -7.67 -12.40 7.47
C LEU A 57 -6.40 -11.54 7.36
N PRO A 58 -6.52 -10.26 6.95
CA PRO A 58 -5.41 -9.32 6.97
C PRO A 58 -4.72 -9.24 8.34
N VAL A 59 -3.40 -9.10 8.33
CA VAL A 59 -2.65 -8.74 9.54
C VAL A 59 -2.99 -7.30 9.94
N SER A 60 -3.19 -7.06 11.23
CA SER A 60 -3.51 -5.75 11.79
C SER A 60 -2.76 -5.55 13.11
N GLY A 61 -2.76 -4.32 13.63
CA GLY A 61 -2.06 -3.98 14.88
C GLY A 61 -0.54 -4.07 14.78
N ILE A 62 0.01 -3.90 13.58
CA ILE A 62 1.46 -3.80 13.34
C ILE A 62 1.87 -2.35 13.12
N THR A 63 3.11 -2.02 13.46
CA THR A 63 3.67 -0.69 13.20
C THR A 63 4.10 -0.54 11.74
N TRP A 64 4.29 0.70 11.27
CA TRP A 64 4.83 0.95 9.94
C TRP A 64 6.19 0.26 9.74
N SER A 65 7.10 0.33 10.72
CA SER A 65 8.42 -0.30 10.65
C SER A 65 8.36 -1.82 10.52
N GLN A 66 7.35 -2.45 11.14
CA GLN A 66 7.11 -3.89 10.98
C GLN A 66 6.61 -4.22 9.57
N ALA A 67 5.69 -3.42 9.03
CA ALA A 67 5.23 -3.59 7.65
C ALA A 67 6.36 -3.40 6.63
N TYR A 68 7.19 -2.37 6.84
CA TYR A 68 8.37 -2.08 6.02
C TYR A 68 9.38 -3.24 6.04
N ALA A 69 9.74 -3.74 7.23
CA ALA A 69 10.66 -4.86 7.38
C ALA A 69 10.13 -6.15 6.74
N TYR A 70 8.82 -6.41 6.87
CA TYR A 70 8.19 -7.57 6.25
C TYR A 70 8.18 -7.48 4.71
N ALA A 71 7.86 -6.31 4.15
CA ALA A 71 7.91 -6.09 2.70
C ALA A 71 9.33 -6.31 2.16
N ALA A 72 10.35 -5.81 2.87
CA ALA A 72 11.75 -6.04 2.52
C ALA A 72 12.14 -7.53 2.61
N TRP A 73 11.67 -8.25 3.64
CA TRP A 73 11.89 -9.69 3.78
C TRP A 73 11.28 -10.51 2.63
N LEU A 74 10.12 -10.08 2.09
CA LEU A 74 9.53 -10.66 0.88
C LEU A 74 10.30 -10.34 -0.42
N GLY A 75 11.37 -9.54 -0.34
CA GLY A 75 12.10 -9.05 -1.51
C GLY A 75 11.39 -7.91 -2.25
N GLY A 76 10.41 -7.27 -1.59
CA GLY A 76 9.66 -6.13 -2.11
C GLY A 76 9.87 -4.87 -1.28
N ARG A 77 8.89 -3.97 -1.35
CA ARG A 77 8.80 -2.73 -0.57
C ARG A 77 7.34 -2.36 -0.35
N LEU A 78 7.08 -1.42 0.55
CA LEU A 78 5.77 -0.77 0.60
C LEU A 78 5.55 0.07 -0.69
N PRO A 79 4.31 0.18 -1.18
CA PRO A 79 4.00 1.10 -2.26
C PRO A 79 4.21 2.54 -1.79
N THR A 80 4.50 3.44 -2.73
CA THR A 80 4.29 4.87 -2.46
C THR A 80 2.79 5.15 -2.39
N GLU A 81 2.40 6.27 -1.79
CA GLU A 81 1.00 6.71 -1.79
C GLU A 81 0.44 6.85 -3.22
N ALA A 82 1.22 7.43 -4.13
CA ALA A 82 0.84 7.53 -5.54
C ALA A 82 0.63 6.19 -6.22
N GLU A 83 1.47 5.18 -5.94
CA GLU A 83 1.27 3.83 -6.45
C GLU A 83 0.03 3.16 -5.86
N TRP A 84 -0.31 3.50 -4.61
CA TRP A 84 -1.48 2.97 -3.93
C TRP A 84 -2.78 3.60 -4.47
N GLU A 85 -2.81 4.91 -4.73
CA GLU A 85 -3.97 5.57 -5.35
C GLU A 85 -4.17 5.20 -6.83
N TYR A 86 -3.10 4.88 -7.56
CA TYR A 86 -3.18 4.53 -8.98
C TYR A 86 -3.73 3.13 -9.25
N ALA A 87 -3.52 2.19 -8.33
CA ALA A 87 -3.75 0.76 -8.51
C ALA A 87 -5.17 0.30 -8.16
#